data_AF-A0A1V5QH66-F1
#
_entry.id   AF-A0A1V5QH66-F1
#
_cell.length_a   1.000
_cell.length_b   1.000
_cell.length_c   1.000
_cell.angle_alpha   90.00
_cell.angle_beta   90.00
_cell.angle_gamma   90.00
#
_symmetry.space_group_name_H-M   'P 1'
#
loop_
_entity.id
_entity.type
_entity.pdbx_description
1 polymer ?
#
loop_
_entity_poly.entity_id
_entity_poly.type
_entity_poly.pdbx_seq_one_letter_code
_entity_poly.pdbx_strand_id
1 'polypeptide(L)'
;MPPLWKAGASSRTPQTGRSPSSVTPPPPSPVRKALEQARADQSVNAGGAAATQSEIGKLESFLADSHAVSLAGQKAWRESGGAGGLKGLGNAVEAARAAAQTKLGSLREQLDKQSAMADASDRAIPGLEAAHQAAVIRSGTAAGELAALRKTAPQLNIALARTEYKGVVEAERKAEEAREKARRFPLAHLAQTNSTRSVAYDETPCR
;
A
#
# COMPACT_ATOMS: atom_id res chain seq x y z
N MET A 1 44.52 -14.12 -46.24
CA MET A 1 43.53 -14.80 -45.38
C MET A 1 43.81 -14.44 -43.93
N PRO A 2 42.91 -13.72 -43.23
CA PRO A 2 42.99 -13.53 -41.78
C PRO A 2 42.15 -14.59 -41.02
N PRO A 3 42.42 -14.86 -39.73
CA PRO A 3 41.82 -15.99 -39.02
C PRO A 3 40.40 -15.70 -38.53
N LEU A 4 39.55 -16.75 -38.62
CA LEU A 4 38.19 -16.82 -38.09
C LEU A 4 38.18 -16.63 -36.57
N TRP A 5 37.46 -15.62 -36.08
CA TRP A 5 36.93 -15.62 -34.73
C TRP A 5 35.53 -16.24 -34.76
N LYS A 6 35.34 -17.36 -34.06
CA LYS A 6 34.02 -17.91 -33.75
C LYS A 6 33.32 -16.96 -32.78
N ALA A 7 32.58 -15.99 -33.31
CA ALA A 7 31.53 -15.33 -32.55
C ALA A 7 30.38 -16.34 -32.38
N GLY A 8 30.09 -16.71 -31.14
CA GLY A 8 28.92 -17.51 -30.81
C GLY A 8 27.65 -16.79 -31.28
N ALA A 9 27.03 -17.31 -32.32
CA ALA A 9 25.69 -16.94 -32.72
C ALA A 9 24.71 -17.44 -31.64
N SER A 10 24.39 -16.59 -30.67
CA SER A 10 23.13 -16.66 -29.93
C SER A 10 22.25 -15.51 -30.40
N SER A 11 21.70 -15.65 -31.59
CA SER A 11 20.53 -14.88 -32.03
C SER A 11 19.30 -15.41 -31.27
N ARG A 12 19.13 -14.94 -30.03
CA ARG A 12 17.84 -14.99 -29.33
C ARG A 12 17.38 -13.55 -29.14
N THR A 13 16.77 -13.01 -30.19
CA THR A 13 15.85 -11.88 -30.07
C THR A 13 14.74 -12.26 -29.08
N PRO A 14 14.55 -11.57 -27.94
CA PRO A 14 13.26 -11.63 -27.27
C PRO A 14 12.31 -10.75 -28.09
N GLN A 15 11.37 -11.41 -28.77
CA GLN A 15 10.27 -10.71 -29.41
C GLN A 15 9.57 -9.79 -28.40
N THR A 16 9.47 -8.55 -28.81
CA THR A 16 8.47 -7.57 -28.41
C THR A 16 7.08 -8.20 -28.38
N GLY A 17 6.63 -8.52 -27.17
CA GLY A 17 5.27 -8.95 -26.86
C GLY A 17 4.97 -8.60 -25.40
N ARG A 18 5.22 -7.34 -25.00
CA ARG A 18 4.71 -6.82 -23.73
C ARG A 18 3.19 -6.72 -23.85
N SER A 19 2.48 -7.71 -23.34
CA SER A 19 1.08 -7.56 -22.97
C SER A 19 0.93 -6.27 -22.16
N PRO A 20 -0.10 -5.43 -22.42
CA PRO A 20 -0.37 -4.28 -21.57
C PRO A 20 -0.59 -4.83 -20.18
N SER A 21 0.15 -4.29 -19.22
CA SER A 21 0.08 -4.67 -17.82
C SER A 21 -1.38 -4.75 -17.39
N SER A 22 -1.87 -5.96 -17.12
CA SER A 22 -2.97 -6.13 -16.17
C SER A 22 -2.38 -5.74 -14.83
N VAL A 23 -2.35 -4.43 -14.58
CA VAL A 23 -2.08 -3.88 -13.25
C VAL A 23 -3.25 -4.35 -12.41
N THR A 24 -3.13 -5.56 -11.86
CA THR A 24 -3.93 -5.97 -10.73
C THR A 24 -3.72 -4.86 -9.70
N PRO A 25 -4.77 -4.12 -9.31
CA PRO A 25 -4.60 -3.06 -8.33
C PRO A 25 -3.91 -3.66 -7.12
N PRO A 26 -2.91 -2.99 -6.53
CA PRO A 26 -2.23 -3.51 -5.36
C PRO A 26 -3.29 -3.88 -4.32
N PRO A 27 -3.15 -5.05 -3.65
CA PRO A 27 -4.12 -5.47 -2.65
C PRO A 27 -4.32 -4.33 -1.66
N PRO A 28 -5.58 -4.09 -1.21
CA PRO A 28 -5.85 -3.01 -0.29
C PRO A 28 -4.93 -3.16 0.92
N SER A 29 -4.30 -2.06 1.32
CA SER A 29 -3.32 -2.06 2.41
C SER A 29 -3.94 -2.76 3.63
N PRO A 30 -3.15 -3.49 4.43
CA PRO A 30 -3.67 -4.20 5.60
C PRO A 30 -4.45 -3.26 6.54
N VAL A 31 -4.02 -1.99 6.61
CA VAL A 31 -4.71 -0.93 7.36
C VAL A 31 -6.09 -0.61 6.77
N ARG A 32 -6.22 -0.57 5.44
CA ARG A 32 -7.50 -0.36 4.77
C ARG A 32 -8.47 -1.53 5.03
N LYS A 33 -7.99 -2.77 4.94
CA LYS A 33 -8.80 -3.96 5.26
C LYS A 33 -9.28 -3.95 6.71
N ALA A 34 -8.39 -3.61 7.65
CA ALA A 34 -8.73 -3.51 9.06
C ALA A 34 -9.78 -2.41 9.32
N LEU A 35 -9.67 -1.26 8.66
CA LEU A 35 -10.65 -0.18 8.75
C LEU A 35 -12.01 -0.58 8.16
N GLU A 36 -12.03 -1.21 7.00
CA GLU A 36 -13.26 -1.72 6.37
C GLU A 36 -13.94 -2.78 7.25
N GLN A 37 -13.16 -3.71 7.83
CA GLN A 37 -13.69 -4.71 8.76
C GLN A 37 -14.25 -4.07 10.04
N ALA A 38 -13.53 -3.13 10.65
CA ALA A 38 -13.98 -2.45 11.87
C ALA A 38 -15.30 -1.69 11.65
N ARG A 39 -15.46 -1.06 10.47
CA ARG A 39 -16.72 -0.40 10.08
C ARG A 39 -17.84 -1.41 9.80
N ALA A 40 -17.54 -2.54 9.18
CA ALA A 40 -18.50 -3.60 8.96
C ALA A 40 -19.01 -4.16 10.30
N ASP A 41 -18.10 -4.47 11.22
CA ASP A 41 -18.41 -4.99 12.56
C ASP A 41 -19.27 -3.99 13.34
N GLN A 42 -18.92 -2.69 13.27
CA GLN A 42 -19.72 -1.62 13.89
C GLN A 42 -21.14 -1.55 13.31
N SER A 43 -21.29 -1.66 11.98
CA SER A 43 -22.60 -1.59 11.33
C SER A 43 -23.50 -2.79 11.67
N VAL A 44 -22.92 -4.00 11.73
CA VAL A 44 -23.63 -5.22 12.13
C VAL A 44 -24.04 -5.14 13.59
N ASN A 45 -23.15 -4.66 14.46
CA ASN A 45 -23.43 -4.48 15.87
C ASN A 45 -24.54 -3.44 16.11
N ALA A 46 -24.52 -2.31 15.41
CA ALA A 46 -25.56 -1.30 15.47
C ALA A 46 -26.93 -1.82 14.99
N GLY A 47 -26.95 -2.58 13.89
CA GLY A 47 -28.17 -3.23 13.40
C GLY A 47 -28.73 -4.27 14.38
N GLY A 48 -27.85 -5.07 14.98
CA GLY A 48 -28.20 -6.02 16.04
C GLY A 48 -28.77 -5.31 17.28
N ALA A 49 -28.13 -4.25 17.75
CA ALA A 49 -28.58 -3.46 18.89
C ALA A 49 -29.96 -2.84 18.68
N ALA A 50 -30.25 -2.31 17.49
CA ALA A 50 -31.55 -1.76 17.17
C ALA A 50 -32.66 -2.82 17.22
N ALA A 51 -32.38 -4.04 16.74
CA ALA A 51 -33.30 -5.16 16.83
C ALA A 51 -33.55 -5.58 18.29
N THR A 52 -32.48 -5.72 19.08
CA THR A 52 -32.55 -6.04 20.52
C THR A 52 -33.38 -4.99 21.28
N GLN A 53 -33.14 -3.70 21.03
CA GLN A 53 -33.90 -2.59 21.65
C GLN A 53 -35.39 -2.63 21.28
N SER A 54 -35.72 -2.93 20.02
CA SER A 54 -37.12 -3.08 19.61
C SER A 54 -37.81 -4.24 20.33
N GLU A 55 -37.12 -5.36 20.53
CA GLU A 55 -37.67 -6.52 21.25
C GLU A 55 -37.84 -6.24 22.74
N ILE A 56 -36.89 -5.53 23.36
CA ILE A 56 -37.01 -5.03 24.74
C ILE A 56 -38.27 -4.16 24.87
N GLY A 57 -38.47 -3.19 23.98
CA GLY A 57 -39.65 -2.32 24.02
C GLY A 57 -40.98 -3.08 23.92
N LYS A 58 -41.05 -4.12 23.07
CA LYS A 58 -42.23 -4.99 22.95
C LYS A 58 -42.51 -5.81 24.21
N LEU A 59 -41.46 -6.30 24.87
CA LEU A 59 -41.61 -7.06 26.11
C LEU A 59 -41.97 -6.14 27.27
N GLU A 60 -41.43 -4.93 27.33
CA GLU A 60 -41.80 -3.92 28.33
C GLU A 60 -43.25 -3.48 28.18
N SER A 61 -43.73 -3.25 26.96
CA SER A 61 -45.15 -2.94 26.71
C SER A 61 -46.05 -4.12 27.10
N PHE A 62 -45.69 -5.35 26.73
CA PHE A 62 -46.43 -6.54 27.13
C PHE A 62 -46.51 -6.69 28.66
N LEU A 63 -45.41 -6.43 29.38
CA LEU A 63 -45.40 -6.48 30.84
C LEU A 63 -46.26 -5.37 31.46
N ALA A 64 -46.27 -4.17 30.89
CA ALA A 64 -47.11 -3.06 31.34
C ALA A 64 -48.61 -3.37 31.14
N ASP A 65 -48.97 -3.86 29.95
CA ASP A 65 -50.35 -4.23 29.61
C ASP A 65 -50.84 -5.42 30.45
N SER A 66 -50.00 -6.45 30.61
CA SER A 66 -50.29 -7.62 31.46
C SER A 66 -50.52 -7.21 32.93
N HIS A 67 -49.74 -6.25 33.43
CA HIS A 67 -49.92 -5.72 34.78
C HIS A 67 -51.24 -4.93 34.92
N ALA A 68 -51.58 -4.10 33.93
CA ALA A 68 -52.84 -3.35 33.92
C ALA A 68 -54.06 -4.28 33.86
N VAL A 69 -54.01 -5.34 33.04
CA VAL A 69 -55.06 -6.37 32.94
C VAL A 69 -55.18 -7.16 34.24
N SER A 70 -54.07 -7.52 34.88
CA SER A 70 -54.06 -8.22 36.17
C SER A 70 -54.71 -7.38 37.29
N LEU A 71 -54.39 -6.09 37.36
CA LEU A 71 -55.00 -5.15 38.32
C LEU A 71 -56.51 -4.95 38.07
N ALA A 72 -56.91 -4.77 36.81
CA ALA A 72 -58.32 -4.64 36.43
C ALA A 72 -59.12 -5.92 36.75
N GLY A 73 -58.55 -7.09 36.45
CA GLY A 73 -59.14 -8.39 36.75
C GLY A 73 -59.30 -8.64 38.26
N GLN A 74 -58.30 -8.28 39.07
CA GLN A 74 -58.42 -8.36 40.54
C GLN A 74 -59.52 -7.45 41.09
N LYS A 75 -59.65 -6.23 40.56
CA LYS A 75 -60.69 -5.29 40.98
C LYS A 75 -62.08 -5.85 40.66
N ALA A 76 -62.30 -6.30 39.42
CA ALA A 76 -63.55 -6.91 38.99
C ALA A 76 -63.90 -8.20 39.78
N TRP A 77 -62.90 -9.01 40.14
CA TRP A 77 -63.11 -10.20 40.97
C TRP A 77 -63.54 -9.86 42.40
N ARG A 78 -62.93 -8.82 42.99
CA ARG A 78 -63.28 -8.31 44.33
C ARG A 78 -64.71 -7.74 44.36
N GLU A 79 -65.17 -7.15 43.27
CA GLU A 79 -66.52 -6.57 43.12
C GLU A 79 -67.60 -7.63 42.82
N SER A 80 -67.24 -8.78 42.23
CA SER A 80 -68.21 -9.81 41.77
C SER A 80 -68.37 -11.04 42.69
N GLY A 81 -67.68 -11.10 43.84
CA GLY A 81 -67.90 -12.16 44.83
C GLY A 81 -67.22 -13.52 44.54
N GLY A 82 -66.36 -13.58 43.52
CA GLY A 82 -65.29 -14.58 43.39
C GLY A 82 -65.67 -16.07 43.26
N ALA A 83 -65.92 -16.53 42.02
CA ALA A 83 -65.97 -17.96 41.68
C ALA A 83 -64.70 -18.40 40.90
N GLY A 84 -64.26 -19.64 41.13
CA GLY A 84 -62.89 -20.15 40.93
C GLY A 84 -62.34 -20.31 39.50
N GLY A 85 -62.95 -19.72 38.46
CA GLY A 85 -62.52 -19.85 37.06
C GLY A 85 -61.25 -19.08 36.68
N LEU A 86 -60.83 -18.10 37.49
CA LEU A 86 -59.72 -17.20 37.18
C LEU A 86 -58.33 -17.71 37.59
N LYS A 87 -58.23 -18.74 38.46
CA LYS A 87 -56.94 -19.25 38.94
C LYS A 87 -56.08 -19.87 37.83
N GLY A 88 -56.68 -20.59 36.89
CA GLY A 88 -55.95 -21.22 35.78
C GLY A 88 -55.37 -20.20 34.79
N LEU A 89 -56.16 -19.17 34.47
CA LEU A 89 -55.72 -18.04 33.63
C LEU A 89 -54.67 -17.18 34.33
N GLY A 90 -54.83 -16.91 35.63
CA GLY A 90 -53.85 -16.17 36.43
C GLY A 90 -52.47 -16.84 36.47
N ASN A 91 -52.43 -18.17 36.67
CA ASN A 91 -51.17 -18.91 36.67
C ASN A 91 -50.47 -18.89 35.30
N ALA A 92 -51.22 -18.97 34.20
CA ALA A 92 -50.65 -18.88 32.86
C ALA A 92 -50.10 -17.48 32.54
N VAL A 93 -50.80 -16.42 32.97
CA VAL A 93 -50.35 -15.03 32.79
C VAL A 93 -49.11 -14.73 33.63
N GLU A 94 -49.05 -15.19 34.88
CA GLU A 94 -47.86 -15.03 35.73
C GLU A 94 -46.65 -15.82 35.18
N ALA A 95 -46.87 -17.04 34.66
CA ALA A 95 -45.81 -17.79 33.99
C ALA A 95 -45.30 -17.08 32.73
N ALA A 96 -46.19 -16.51 31.91
CA ALA A 96 -45.81 -15.72 30.74
C ALA A 96 -45.06 -14.43 31.15
N ARG A 97 -45.44 -13.80 32.26
CA ARG A 97 -44.77 -12.62 32.83
C ARG A 97 -43.35 -12.94 33.30
N ALA A 98 -43.19 -14.05 34.02
CA ALA A 98 -41.87 -14.51 34.47
C ALA A 98 -40.94 -14.86 33.30
N ALA A 99 -41.47 -15.49 32.25
CA ALA A 99 -40.73 -15.75 31.02
C ALA A 99 -40.34 -14.46 30.27
N ALA A 100 -41.23 -13.47 30.21
CA ALA A 100 -40.95 -12.17 29.61
C ALA A 100 -39.88 -11.39 30.41
N GLN A 101 -39.91 -11.45 31.75
CA GLN A 101 -38.91 -10.82 32.61
C GLN A 101 -37.52 -11.44 32.48
N THR A 102 -37.43 -12.77 32.43
CA THR A 102 -36.16 -13.48 32.20
C THR A 102 -35.60 -13.17 30.81
N LYS A 103 -36.45 -13.13 29.79
CA LYS A 103 -36.04 -12.73 28.43
C LYS A 103 -35.61 -11.26 28.34
N LEU A 104 -36.25 -10.36 29.08
CA LEU A 104 -35.79 -8.97 29.18
C LEU A 104 -34.42 -8.85 29.83
N GLY A 105 -34.14 -9.63 30.88
CA GLY A 105 -32.83 -9.67 31.51
C GLY A 105 -31.74 -10.08 30.51
N SER A 106 -31.98 -11.15 29.75
CA SER A 106 -31.00 -11.63 28.76
C SER A 106 -30.80 -10.65 27.59
N LEU A 107 -31.86 -10.00 27.11
CA LEU A 107 -31.76 -8.99 26.05
C LEU A 107 -31.01 -7.74 26.52
N ARG A 108 -31.19 -7.32 27.79
CA ARG A 108 -30.42 -6.20 28.37
C ARG A 108 -28.94 -6.53 28.47
N GLU A 109 -28.58 -7.72 28.94
CA GLU A 109 -27.17 -8.16 28.93
C GLU A 109 -26.57 -8.23 27.52
N GLN A 110 -27.36 -8.66 26.53
CA GLN A 110 -26.92 -8.65 25.13
C GLN A 110 -26.70 -7.22 24.63
N LEU A 111 -27.59 -6.28 24.97
CA LEU A 111 -27.44 -4.88 24.61
C LEU A 111 -26.21 -4.25 25.28
N ASP A 112 -25.93 -4.57 26.54
CA ASP A 112 -24.73 -4.11 27.25
C ASP A 112 -23.46 -4.62 26.57
N LYS A 113 -23.42 -5.91 26.19
CA LYS A 113 -22.29 -6.48 25.42
C LYS A 113 -22.11 -5.80 24.07
N GLN A 114 -23.22 -5.53 23.37
CA GLN A 114 -23.21 -4.81 22.09
C GLN A 114 -22.69 -3.37 22.27
N SER A 115 -23.09 -2.67 23.35
CA SER A 115 -22.59 -1.33 23.65
C SER A 115 -21.08 -1.31 23.93
N ALA A 116 -20.57 -2.27 24.71
CA ALA A 116 -19.13 -2.38 24.98
C ALA A 116 -18.31 -2.67 23.71
N MET A 117 -18.85 -3.48 22.80
CA MET A 117 -18.24 -3.72 21.49
C MET A 117 -18.25 -2.46 20.62
N ALA A 118 -19.32 -1.66 20.66
CA ALA A 118 -19.40 -0.39 19.95
C ALA A 118 -18.36 0.61 20.48
N ASP A 119 -18.22 0.73 21.80
CA ASP A 119 -17.20 1.59 22.43
C ASP A 119 -15.77 1.19 22.03
N ALA A 120 -15.50 -0.12 21.92
CA ALA A 120 -14.21 -0.62 21.47
C ALA A 120 -13.93 -0.24 20.01
N SER A 121 -14.94 -0.37 19.13
CA SER A 121 -14.85 0.04 17.73
C SER A 121 -14.66 1.55 17.60
N ASP A 122 -15.40 2.36 18.35
CA ASP A 122 -15.32 3.82 18.33
C ASP A 122 -13.94 4.35 18.74
N ARG A 123 -13.24 3.63 19.64
CA ARG A 123 -11.85 3.94 20.01
C ARG A 123 -10.84 3.50 18.95
N ALA A 124 -11.10 2.40 18.24
CA ALA A 124 -10.16 1.81 17.29
C ALA A 124 -10.18 2.49 15.90
N ILE A 125 -11.37 2.86 15.40
CA ILE A 125 -11.56 3.40 14.05
C ILE A 125 -10.71 4.67 13.79
N PRO A 126 -10.67 5.68 14.68
CA PRO A 126 -9.89 6.90 14.43
C PRO A 126 -8.38 6.63 14.27
N GLY A 127 -7.84 5.68 15.03
CA GLY A 127 -6.43 5.28 14.91
C GLY A 127 -6.13 4.58 13.59
N LEU A 128 -7.05 3.72 13.13
CA LEU A 128 -6.96 3.07 11.82
C LEU A 128 -7.08 4.07 10.66
N GLU A 129 -7.93 5.08 10.78
CA GLU A 129 -8.08 6.15 9.79
C GLU A 129 -6.80 6.99 9.68
N ALA A 130 -6.23 7.40 10.82
CA ALA A 130 -4.97 8.13 10.84
C ALA A 130 -3.82 7.31 10.22
N ALA A 131 -3.74 6.02 10.58
CA ALA A 131 -2.74 5.11 10.01
C ALA A 131 -2.94 4.91 8.49
N HIS A 132 -4.19 4.85 8.04
CA HIS A 132 -4.54 4.73 6.62
C HIS A 132 -4.11 5.99 5.85
N GLN A 133 -4.47 7.18 6.33
CA GLN A 133 -4.07 8.45 5.72
C GLN A 133 -2.56 8.59 5.64
N ALA A 134 -1.84 8.26 6.73
CA ALA A 134 -0.39 8.28 6.75
C ALA A 134 0.22 7.32 5.71
N ALA A 135 -0.39 6.14 5.53
CA ALA A 135 0.04 5.19 4.50
C ALA A 135 -0.19 5.70 3.07
N VAL A 136 -1.31 6.40 2.83
CA VAL A 136 -1.61 7.03 1.53
C VAL A 136 -0.62 8.14 1.21
N ILE A 137 -0.29 9.00 2.18
CA ILE A 137 0.70 10.07 1.98
C ILE A 137 2.06 9.46 1.63
N ARG A 138 2.53 8.47 2.40
CA ARG A 138 3.81 7.79 2.13
C ARG A 138 3.87 7.16 0.75
N SER A 139 2.81 6.48 0.32
CA SER A 139 2.77 5.85 -1.00
C SER A 139 2.74 6.89 -2.13
N GLY A 140 2.03 8.01 -1.93
CA GLY A 140 2.03 9.15 -2.84
C GLY A 140 3.42 9.77 -3.01
N THR A 141 4.12 10.04 -1.89
CA THR A 141 5.48 10.58 -1.91
C THR A 141 6.45 9.64 -2.63
N ALA A 142 6.43 8.35 -2.28
CA ALA A 142 7.29 7.35 -2.92
C ALA A 142 7.02 7.22 -4.43
N ALA A 143 5.75 7.31 -4.85
CA ALA A 143 5.39 7.31 -6.27
C ALA A 143 5.92 8.56 -7.00
N GLY A 144 5.87 9.73 -6.35
CA GLY A 144 6.44 10.98 -6.86
C GLY A 144 7.95 10.91 -7.03
N GLU A 145 8.66 10.40 -6.03
CA GLU A 145 10.11 10.18 -6.08
C GLU A 145 10.51 9.20 -7.19
N LEU A 146 9.78 8.09 -7.34
CA LEU A 146 10.00 7.13 -8.43
C LEU A 146 9.75 7.76 -9.80
N ALA A 147 8.73 8.61 -9.95
CA ALA A 147 8.48 9.32 -11.18
C ALA A 147 9.60 10.32 -11.51
N ALA A 148 10.11 11.04 -10.50
CA ALA A 148 11.25 11.93 -10.65
C ALA A 148 12.52 11.16 -11.06
N LEU A 149 12.84 10.06 -10.38
CA LEU A 149 13.97 9.20 -10.71
C LEU A 149 13.90 8.61 -12.12
N ARG A 150 12.71 8.17 -12.56
CA ARG A 150 12.50 7.69 -13.93
C ARG A 150 12.77 8.77 -14.98
N LYS A 151 12.56 10.04 -14.64
CA LYS A 151 12.84 11.18 -15.53
C LYS A 151 14.32 11.57 -15.52
N THR A 152 14.96 11.60 -14.35
CA THR A 152 16.33 12.12 -14.18
C THR A 152 17.42 11.09 -14.46
N ALA A 153 17.20 9.81 -14.14
CA ALA A 153 18.22 8.77 -14.29
C ALA A 153 18.74 8.62 -15.74
N PRO A 154 17.89 8.63 -16.78
CA PRO A 154 18.39 8.58 -18.16
C PRO A 154 19.22 9.81 -18.55
N GLN A 155 18.83 11.00 -18.06
CA GLN A 155 19.53 12.25 -18.36
C GLN A 155 20.93 12.27 -17.76
N LEU A 156 21.05 11.83 -16.50
CA LEU A 156 22.34 11.70 -15.83
C LEU A 156 23.23 10.66 -16.52
N ASN A 157 22.67 9.54 -16.97
CA ASN A 157 23.43 8.52 -17.70
C ASN A 157 23.97 9.04 -19.04
N ILE A 158 23.17 9.81 -19.78
CA ILE A 158 23.62 10.47 -21.02
C ILE A 158 24.71 11.50 -20.73
N ALA A 159 24.56 12.29 -19.66
CA ALA A 159 25.56 13.27 -19.26
C ALA A 159 26.90 12.60 -18.91
N LEU A 160 26.86 11.51 -18.16
CA LEU A 160 28.05 10.72 -17.80
C LEU A 160 28.75 10.15 -19.04
N ALA A 161 28.00 9.49 -19.93
CA ALA A 161 28.55 8.95 -21.18
C ALA A 161 29.21 10.03 -22.05
N ARG A 162 28.64 11.24 -22.10
CA ARG A 162 29.23 12.38 -22.81
C ARG A 162 30.55 12.84 -22.17
N THR A 163 30.62 12.87 -20.83
CA THR A 163 31.85 13.25 -20.13
C THR A 163 32.95 12.21 -20.31
N GLU A 164 32.62 10.92 -20.23
CA GLU A 164 33.58 9.84 -20.47
C GLU A 164 34.12 9.87 -21.90
N TYR A 165 33.24 10.05 -22.89
CA TYR A 165 33.65 10.16 -24.29
C TYR A 165 34.59 11.34 -24.54
N LYS A 166 34.32 12.51 -23.96
CA LYS A 166 35.23 13.66 -24.05
C LYS A 166 36.61 13.36 -23.47
N GLY A 167 36.67 12.69 -22.31
CA GLY A 167 37.92 12.29 -21.70
C GLY A 167 38.75 11.34 -22.56
N VAL A 168 38.09 10.37 -23.22
CA VAL A 168 38.74 9.45 -24.16
C VAL A 168 39.30 10.22 -25.36
N VAL A 169 38.52 11.11 -25.97
CA VAL A 169 38.95 11.91 -27.13
C VAL A 169 40.14 12.82 -26.77
N GLU A 170 40.13 13.46 -25.60
CA GLU A 170 41.25 14.28 -25.14
C GLU A 170 42.51 13.46 -24.86
N ALA A 171 42.36 12.25 -24.33
CA ALA A 171 43.48 11.32 -24.11
C ALA A 171 44.08 10.84 -25.44
N GLU A 172 43.25 10.49 -26.42
CA GLU A 172 43.70 10.12 -27.77
C GLU A 172 44.42 11.29 -28.45
N ARG A 173 43.89 12.51 -28.34
CA ARG A 173 44.54 13.70 -28.89
C ARG A 173 45.93 13.92 -28.30
N LYS A 174 46.06 13.84 -26.96
CA LYS A 174 47.37 13.94 -26.29
C LYS A 174 48.32 12.82 -26.68
N ALA A 175 47.82 11.60 -26.84
CA ALA A 175 48.63 10.47 -27.28
C ALA A 175 49.14 10.65 -28.72
N GLU A 176 48.32 11.18 -29.62
CA GLU A 176 48.72 11.45 -31.00
C GLU A 176 49.70 12.63 -31.09
N GLU A 177 49.47 13.72 -30.34
CA GLU A 177 50.44 14.82 -30.22
C GLU A 177 51.81 14.32 -29.71
N ALA A 178 51.82 13.41 -28.73
CA ALA A 178 53.04 12.82 -28.22
C ALA A 178 53.74 11.93 -29.27
N ARG A 179 52.99 11.14 -30.04
CA ARG A 179 53.51 10.31 -31.14
C ARG A 179 54.07 11.18 -32.27
N GLU A 180 53.38 12.24 -32.65
CA GLU A 180 53.84 13.17 -33.70
C GLU A 180 55.14 13.87 -33.27
N LYS A 181 55.22 14.33 -32.01
CA LYS A 181 56.45 14.91 -31.46
C LYS A 181 57.60 13.89 -31.46
N ALA A 182 57.33 12.65 -31.07
CA ALA A 182 58.31 11.56 -31.11
C ALA A 182 58.75 11.20 -32.54
N ARG A 183 57.88 11.36 -33.55
CA ARG A 183 58.23 11.19 -34.98
C ARG A 183 59.07 12.36 -35.54
N ARG A 184 58.82 13.59 -35.09
CA ARG A 184 59.58 14.77 -35.52
C ARG A 184 61.01 14.81 -34.97
N PHE A 185 61.23 14.32 -33.75
CA PHE A 185 62.55 14.28 -33.11
C PHE A 185 63.65 13.56 -33.93
N PRO A 186 63.47 12.32 -34.43
CA PRO A 186 64.49 11.63 -35.22
C PRO A 186 64.70 12.27 -36.60
N LEU A 187 63.66 12.87 -37.20
CA LEU A 187 63.80 13.57 -38.48
C LEU A 187 64.62 14.86 -38.34
N ALA A 188 64.43 15.61 -37.25
CA ALA A 188 65.23 16.80 -36.95
C ALA A 188 66.70 16.43 -36.66
N HIS A 189 66.94 15.34 -35.94
CA HIS A 189 68.29 14.84 -35.66
C HIS A 189 69.00 14.35 -36.93
N LEU A 190 68.30 13.62 -37.81
CA LEU A 190 68.86 13.17 -39.10
C LEU A 190 69.17 14.33 -40.04
N ALA A 191 68.31 15.35 -40.11
CA ALA A 191 68.55 16.56 -40.89
C ALA A 191 69.79 17.32 -40.40
N GLN A 192 69.99 17.44 -39.08
CA GLN A 192 71.20 18.04 -38.50
C GLN A 192 72.46 17.23 -38.84
N THR A 193 72.41 15.89 -38.73
CA THR A 193 73.57 15.04 -39.07
C THR A 193 73.92 15.02 -40.55
N ASN A 194 72.93 15.14 -41.44
CA ASN A 194 73.19 15.22 -42.89
C ASN A 194 73.69 16.60 -43.30
N SER A 195 73.21 17.66 -42.64
CA SER A 195 73.72 19.02 -42.83
C SER A 195 75.19 19.12 -42.43
N THR A 196 75.60 18.56 -41.29
CA THR A 196 77.01 18.57 -40.87
C THR A 196 77.89 17.64 -41.69
N ARG A 197 77.36 16.52 -42.20
CA ARG A 197 78.09 15.61 -43.10
C ARG A 197 78.34 16.21 -44.49
N SER A 198 77.45 17.05 -44.99
CA SER A 198 77.63 17.75 -46.28
C SER A 198 78.73 18.82 -46.26
N VAL A 199 79.09 19.34 -45.09
CA VAL A 199 80.18 20.32 -44.93
C VAL A 199 81.56 19.65 -44.87
N ALA A 200 81.63 18.33 -44.61
CA ALA A 200 82.88 17.61 -44.41
C ALA A 200 83.51 17.03 -45.70
N TYR A 201 82.89 17.21 -46.88
CA TYR A 201 83.35 16.59 -48.13
C TYR A 201 84.02 17.55 -49.14
N ASP A 202 84.23 18.82 -48.78
CA ASP A 202 84.74 19.84 -49.73
C ASP A 202 86.21 20.27 -49.51
N GLU A 203 86.97 19.58 -48.66
CA GLU A 203 88.39 19.90 -48.45
C GLU A 203 89.30 18.67 -48.62
N THR A 204 89.48 18.23 -49.85
CA THR A 204 90.71 17.53 -50.27
C THR A 204 91.49 18.42 -51.24
N PRO A 205 92.56 19.10 -50.80
CA PRO A 205 93.43 19.80 -51.73
C PRO A 205 94.20 18.76 -52.56
N CYS A 206 93.97 18.75 -53.87
CA CYS A 206 94.87 18.08 -54.80
C CYS A 206 96.27 18.70 -54.66
N ARG A 207 97.26 17.86 -54.35
CA ARG A 207 98.69 18.13 -54.57
C ARG A 207 99.31 16.97 -55.32
#